data_AF-A0A7C9DCH3-F1
#
_entry.id   AF-A0A7C9DCH3-F1
#
_cell.length_a   1.000
_cell.length_b   1.000
_cell.length_c   1.000
_cell.angle_alpha   90.00
_cell.angle_beta   90.00
_cell.angle_gamma   90.00
#
_symmetry.space_group_name_H-M   'P 1'
#
loop_
_entity.id
_entity.type
_entity.pdbx_description
1 polymer ?
#
loop_
_entity_poly.entity_id
_entity_poly.type
_entity_poly.pdbx_seq_one_letter_code
_entity_poly.pdbx_strand_id
1 'polypeptide(L)'
;MAQYNNSPEWIPSKSESTVIVVGAGPSGLATAACLTQNSIPYVLLEREDCFASLWMKKSYDRLHLHLPKQYCELPLMKFPSTCPKYVPRKDFLEYLDNYVDHFHINPLYQRRVVGASFDQDSKKWHVRVENTAEGGHEEEYLGRFLVVATGETSDPFCPAIEGLSSFPGKVIHSTRYKSGKEFEDKSVLVLGAGNSGWEIALDLANHGAKTSIVVRSPVHILSRGTVNVGLFLLKYLPLSIADALMVLLSKITYGDR
;
A
#
# COMPACT_ATOMS: atom_id res chain seq x y z
N MET A 1 22.10 -52.24 14.32
CA MET A 1 22.62 -51.04 13.64
C MET A 1 21.51 -50.01 13.63
N ALA A 2 21.52 -49.07 14.57
CA ALA A 2 20.59 -47.94 14.60
C ALA A 2 21.34 -46.71 14.11
N GLN A 3 21.04 -46.23 12.91
CA GLN A 3 21.51 -44.94 12.44
C GLN A 3 20.60 -43.86 13.03
N TYR A 4 21.05 -43.22 14.10
CA TYR A 4 20.50 -41.95 14.56
C TYR A 4 20.91 -40.88 13.55
N ASN A 5 19.95 -40.44 12.75
CA ASN A 5 20.12 -39.35 11.80
C ASN A 5 20.07 -38.03 12.61
N ASN A 6 21.21 -37.61 13.14
CA ASN A 6 21.37 -36.27 13.74
C ASN A 6 21.46 -35.24 12.61
N SER A 7 20.30 -34.84 12.08
CA SER A 7 20.20 -33.54 11.39
C SER A 7 20.47 -32.46 12.44
N PRO A 8 21.34 -31.47 12.18
CA PRO A 8 21.58 -30.39 13.12
C PRO A 8 20.26 -29.65 13.38
N GLU A 9 19.88 -29.52 14.66
CA GLU A 9 18.85 -28.59 15.10
C GLU A 9 19.25 -27.20 14.61
N TRP A 10 18.58 -26.73 13.56
CA TRP A 10 18.80 -25.40 13.03
C TRP A 10 18.22 -24.40 14.04
N ILE A 11 19.11 -23.63 14.68
CA ILE A 11 18.74 -22.60 15.65
C ILE A 11 18.51 -21.30 14.87
N PRO A 12 17.32 -20.67 14.95
CA PRO A 12 17.09 -19.38 14.32
C PRO A 12 18.13 -18.35 14.74
N SER A 13 18.63 -17.56 13.79
CA SER A 13 19.43 -16.39 14.14
C SER A 13 18.56 -15.44 14.98
N LYS A 14 19.07 -15.00 16.14
CA LYS A 14 18.33 -14.14 17.06
C LYS A 14 18.89 -12.73 17.04
N SER A 15 18.03 -11.74 16.79
CA SER A 15 18.39 -10.33 16.83
C SER A 15 17.45 -9.57 17.77
N GLU A 16 18.00 -8.63 18.55
CA GLU A 16 17.23 -7.85 19.54
C GLU A 16 17.18 -6.37 19.14
N SER A 17 15.99 -5.76 19.26
CA SER A 17 15.77 -4.32 19.03
C SER A 17 14.66 -3.81 19.95
N THR A 18 14.62 -2.49 20.21
CA THR A 18 13.57 -1.95 21.10
C THR A 18 12.19 -2.02 20.43
N VAL A 19 12.14 -1.68 19.14
CA VAL A 19 10.91 -1.71 18.32
C VAL A 19 11.13 -2.57 17.08
N ILE A 20 10.19 -3.46 16.78
CA ILE A 20 10.12 -4.18 15.51
C ILE A 20 9.01 -3.54 14.67
N VAL A 21 9.35 -3.04 13.48
CA VAL A 21 8.40 -2.46 12.53
C VAL A 21 8.25 -3.43 11.36
N VAL A 22 7.00 -3.78 11.02
CA VAL A 22 6.70 -4.76 9.96
C VAL A 22 6.04 -4.05 8.77
N GLY A 23 6.74 -4.00 7.65
CA GLY A 23 6.34 -3.37 6.39
C GLY A 23 7.01 -2.02 6.18
N ALA A 24 7.73 -1.85 5.07
CA ALA A 24 8.39 -0.60 4.66
C ALA A 24 7.56 0.18 3.63
N GLY A 25 6.23 0.17 3.79
CA GLY A 25 5.35 1.11 3.10
C GLY A 25 5.42 2.51 3.72
N PRO A 26 4.64 3.49 3.22
CA PRO A 26 4.63 4.86 3.75
C PRO A 26 4.45 4.94 5.28
N SER A 27 3.57 4.11 5.87
CA SER A 27 3.37 4.06 7.32
C SER A 27 4.60 3.54 8.09
N GLY A 28 5.29 2.54 7.55
CA GLY A 28 6.49 1.98 8.17
C GLY A 28 7.68 2.93 8.08
N LEU A 29 7.85 3.58 6.93
CA LEU A 29 8.87 4.62 6.74
C LEU A 29 8.63 5.82 7.68
N ALA A 30 7.39 6.29 7.78
CA ALA A 30 7.03 7.35 8.73
C ALA A 30 7.32 6.95 10.19
N THR A 31 7.00 5.70 10.56
CA THR A 31 7.32 5.17 11.88
C THR A 31 8.83 5.18 12.12
N ALA A 32 9.61 4.66 11.17
CA ALA A 32 11.06 4.60 11.24
C ALA A 32 11.69 5.99 11.39
N ALA A 33 11.24 6.99 10.61
CA ALA A 33 11.72 8.37 10.73
C ALA A 33 11.44 8.97 12.12
N CYS A 34 10.23 8.78 12.65
CA CYS A 34 9.89 9.24 14.00
C CYS A 34 10.74 8.55 15.08
N LEU A 35 11.01 7.24 14.94
CA LEU A 35 11.89 6.51 15.86
C LEU A 35 13.34 6.99 15.77
N THR A 36 13.85 7.24 14.55
CA THR A 36 15.16 7.86 14.31
C THR A 36 15.25 9.22 14.99
N GLN A 37 14.27 10.10 14.81
CA GLN A 37 14.26 11.44 15.42
C GLN A 37 14.30 11.39 16.95
N ASN A 38 13.70 10.37 17.56
CA ASN A 38 13.68 10.18 19.01
C ASN A 38 14.81 9.28 19.53
N SER A 39 15.78 8.90 18.68
CA SER A 39 16.90 8.02 19.03
C SER A 39 16.45 6.68 19.64
N ILE A 40 15.33 6.13 19.19
CA ILE A 40 14.81 4.84 19.64
C ILE A 40 15.30 3.73 18.70
N PRO A 41 16.04 2.72 19.17
CA PRO A 41 16.52 1.63 18.32
C PRO A 41 15.38 0.79 17.73
N TYR A 42 15.43 0.53 16.43
CA TYR A 42 14.41 -0.27 15.75
C TYR A 42 15.01 -1.16 14.66
N VAL A 43 14.24 -2.18 14.31
CA VAL A 43 14.42 -2.96 13.08
C VAL A 43 13.18 -2.80 12.22
N LEU A 44 13.37 -2.57 10.92
CA LEU A 44 12.30 -2.44 9.94
C LEU A 44 12.38 -3.61 8.97
N LEU A 45 11.38 -4.48 8.99
CA LEU A 45 11.32 -5.71 8.18
C LEU A 45 10.40 -5.49 6.98
N GLU A 46 10.88 -5.78 5.77
CA GLU A 46 10.10 -5.70 4.53
C GLU A 46 10.17 -7.02 3.76
N ARG A 47 9.03 -7.52 3.31
CA ARG A 47 8.95 -8.83 2.62
C ARG A 47 9.47 -8.76 1.18
N GLU A 48 9.40 -7.59 0.56
CA GLU A 48 9.86 -7.34 -0.81
C GLU A 48 11.33 -6.90 -0.83
N ASP A 49 11.93 -6.86 -2.01
CA ASP A 49 13.31 -6.38 -2.26
C ASP A 49 13.43 -4.83 -2.26
N CYS A 50 12.33 -4.12 -2.01
CA CYS A 50 12.27 -2.67 -2.07
C CYS A 50 11.24 -2.13 -1.07
N PHE A 51 11.41 -0.88 -0.65
CA PHE A 51 10.40 -0.20 0.15
C PHE A 51 9.22 0.23 -0.74
N ALA A 52 8.08 0.55 -0.12
CA ALA A 52 6.86 1.01 -0.79
C ALA A 52 6.51 0.19 -2.05
N SER A 53 6.68 -1.14 -1.99
CA SER A 53 6.55 -2.07 -3.12
C SER A 53 5.24 -1.95 -3.90
N LEU A 54 4.14 -1.56 -3.22
CA LEU A 54 2.87 -1.23 -3.88
C LEU A 54 3.04 -0.12 -4.94
N TRP A 55 3.77 0.94 -4.60
CA TRP A 55 4.05 2.09 -5.47
C TRP A 55 5.17 1.80 -6.46
N MET A 56 6.24 1.12 -6.04
CA MET A 56 7.36 0.82 -6.92
C MET A 56 7.01 -0.24 -7.98
N LYS A 57 6.34 -1.32 -7.57
CA LYS A 57 6.13 -2.51 -8.42
C LYS A 57 4.70 -2.71 -8.89
N LYS A 58 3.68 -2.35 -8.11
CA LYS A 58 2.29 -2.80 -8.36
C LYS A 58 1.34 -1.71 -8.88
N SER A 59 1.69 -0.44 -8.77
CA SER A 59 0.88 0.66 -9.30
C SER A 59 1.08 0.85 -10.80
N TYR A 60 0.08 1.47 -11.44
CA TYR A 60 0.07 1.89 -12.83
C TYR A 60 0.70 3.27 -13.04
N ASP A 61 1.12 3.56 -14.27
CA ASP A 61 2.03 4.66 -14.57
C ASP A 61 1.38 6.04 -14.37
N ARG A 62 0.11 6.18 -14.75
CA ARG A 62 -0.65 7.43 -14.62
C ARG A 62 -1.11 7.77 -13.20
N LEU A 63 -0.82 6.92 -12.21
CA LEU A 63 -1.38 7.09 -10.87
C LEU A 63 -1.01 8.48 -10.32
N HIS A 64 -2.00 9.14 -9.71
CA HIS A 64 -1.82 10.36 -8.94
C HIS A 64 -2.42 10.15 -7.56
N LEU A 65 -1.88 10.83 -6.55
CA LEU A 65 -2.54 10.92 -5.26
C LEU A 65 -3.90 11.61 -5.43
N HIS A 66 -4.94 11.01 -4.84
CA HIS A 66 -6.31 11.52 -4.94
C HIS A 66 -6.57 12.71 -3.99
N LEU A 67 -5.72 12.88 -2.98
CA LEU A 67 -5.78 13.99 -2.02
C LEU A 67 -4.73 15.06 -2.36
N PRO A 68 -4.97 16.33 -1.98
CA PRO A 68 -3.94 17.37 -2.07
C PRO A 68 -2.69 17.00 -1.28
N LYS A 69 -1.50 17.34 -1.82
CA LYS A 69 -0.19 16.93 -1.28
C LYS A 69 -0.01 17.15 0.22
N GLN A 70 -0.54 18.25 0.76
CA GLN A 70 -0.50 18.58 2.19
C GLN A 70 -1.16 17.54 3.12
N TYR A 71 -2.07 16.71 2.60
CA TYR A 71 -2.72 15.61 3.34
C TYR A 71 -1.98 14.27 3.16
N CYS A 72 -0.95 14.23 2.33
CA CYS A 72 -0.18 13.03 2.03
C CYS A 72 1.28 13.14 2.49
N GLU A 73 1.65 14.24 3.15
CA GLU A 73 2.99 14.42 3.72
C GLU A 73 3.22 13.40 4.82
N LEU A 74 4.34 12.70 4.77
CA LEU A 74 4.81 11.90 5.89
C LEU A 74 5.32 12.85 7.00
N PRO A 75 5.24 12.42 8.27
CA PRO A 75 5.74 13.20 9.39
C PRO A 75 7.16 13.70 9.14
N LEU A 76 7.47 14.90 9.65
CA LEU A 76 8.81 15.48 9.65
C LEU A 76 9.34 15.95 8.29
N MET A 77 8.65 15.69 7.16
CA MET A 77 9.11 16.13 5.84
C MET A 77 7.97 16.47 4.90
N LYS A 78 7.91 17.74 4.45
CA LYS A 78 6.91 18.22 3.49
C LYS A 78 7.28 17.85 2.05
N PHE A 79 6.30 17.85 1.15
CA PHE A 79 6.60 17.81 -0.28
C PHE A 79 7.31 19.09 -0.73
N PRO A 80 8.17 19.04 -1.76
CA PRO A 80 8.72 20.22 -2.40
C PRO A 80 7.63 21.21 -2.84
N SER A 81 7.92 22.51 -2.77
CA SER A 81 6.98 23.56 -3.18
C SER A 81 6.59 23.43 -4.65
N THR A 82 7.53 23.00 -5.50
CA THR A 82 7.39 22.73 -6.94
C THR A 82 6.45 21.56 -7.26
N CYS A 83 6.23 20.65 -6.32
CA CYS A 83 5.39 19.48 -6.52
C CYS A 83 3.92 19.90 -6.75
N PRO A 84 3.22 19.35 -7.75
CA PRO A 84 1.83 19.72 -8.04
C PRO A 84 0.88 19.39 -6.88
N LYS A 85 -0.31 20.00 -6.89
CA LYS A 85 -1.31 19.79 -5.83
C LYS A 85 -1.71 18.31 -5.69
N TYR A 86 -1.88 17.60 -6.80
CA TYR A 86 -2.13 16.16 -6.83
C TYR A 86 -0.88 15.48 -7.38
N VAL A 87 -0.16 14.79 -6.50
CA VAL A 87 1.21 14.32 -6.77
C VAL A 87 1.17 13.11 -7.72
N PRO A 88 1.84 13.16 -8.88
CA PRO A 88 2.04 12.00 -9.74
C PRO A 88 2.83 10.92 -9.02
N ARG A 89 2.63 9.66 -9.42
CA ARG A 89 3.38 8.51 -8.88
C ARG A 89 4.88 8.73 -8.86
N LYS A 90 5.45 9.27 -9.95
CA LYS A 90 6.89 9.51 -10.08
C LYS A 90 7.39 10.42 -8.95
N ASP A 91 6.75 11.58 -8.79
CA ASP A 91 7.12 12.57 -7.78
C ASP A 91 6.91 12.03 -6.36
N PHE A 92 5.91 11.17 -6.15
CA PHE A 92 5.71 10.51 -4.86
C PHE A 92 6.80 9.50 -4.54
N LEU A 93 7.27 8.72 -5.54
CA LEU A 93 8.40 7.81 -5.36
C LEU A 93 9.69 8.58 -5.06
N GLU A 94 9.97 9.64 -5.80
CA GLU A 94 11.12 10.52 -5.53
C GLU A 94 11.04 11.15 -4.14
N TYR A 95 9.85 11.54 -3.69
CA TYR A 95 9.64 11.99 -2.31
C TYR A 95 9.97 10.91 -1.27
N LEU A 96 9.57 9.66 -1.51
CA LEU A 96 9.88 8.55 -0.60
C LEU A 96 11.37 8.17 -0.62
N ASP A 97 12.03 8.17 -1.78
CA ASP A 97 13.49 7.99 -1.91
C ASP A 97 14.22 9.04 -1.05
N ASN A 98 13.90 10.32 -1.24
CA ASN A 98 14.46 11.41 -0.44
C ASN A 98 14.16 11.28 1.06
N TYR A 99 12.99 10.73 1.42
CA TYR A 99 12.59 10.53 2.82
C TYR A 99 13.45 9.45 3.48
N VAL A 100 13.65 8.32 2.79
CA VAL A 100 14.51 7.21 3.24
C VAL A 100 15.93 7.70 3.44
N ASP A 101 16.48 8.44 2.47
CA ASP A 101 17.84 8.99 2.54
C ASP A 101 17.99 10.02 3.67
N HIS A 102 17.06 10.96 3.78
CA HIS A 102 17.12 12.03 4.78
C HIS A 102 17.13 11.50 6.22
N PHE A 103 16.33 10.47 6.50
CA PHE A 103 16.23 9.86 7.83
C PHE A 103 17.13 8.62 8.00
N HIS A 104 18.00 8.33 7.02
CA HIS A 104 18.90 7.17 7.03
C HIS A 104 18.19 5.85 7.37
N ILE A 105 17.00 5.64 6.80
CA ILE A 105 16.18 4.46 7.06
C ILE A 105 16.74 3.29 6.28
N ASN A 106 17.03 2.17 6.95
CA ASN A 106 17.60 0.98 6.33
C ASN A 106 16.69 -0.23 6.58
N PRO A 107 15.67 -0.48 5.72
CA PRO A 107 14.84 -1.66 5.84
C PRO A 107 15.64 -2.94 5.57
N LEU A 108 15.38 -3.99 6.34
CA LEU A 108 15.81 -5.35 6.02
C LEU A 108 14.80 -5.93 5.01
N TYR A 109 15.18 -5.90 3.74
CA TYR A 109 14.39 -6.42 2.63
C TYR A 109 14.35 -7.94 2.57
N GLN A 110 13.37 -8.52 1.89
CA GLN A 110 13.21 -9.97 1.75
C GLN A 110 13.06 -10.71 3.10
N ARG A 111 12.59 -10.00 4.14
CA ARG A 111 12.27 -10.52 5.47
C ARG A 111 10.76 -10.60 5.60
N ARG A 112 10.20 -11.78 5.30
CA ARG A 112 8.76 -12.01 5.38
C ARG A 112 8.39 -12.42 6.80
N VAL A 113 7.72 -11.54 7.53
CA VAL A 113 7.15 -11.90 8.84
C VAL A 113 6.05 -12.94 8.67
N VAL A 114 6.20 -14.10 9.31
CA VAL A 114 5.25 -15.23 9.24
C VAL A 114 4.46 -15.44 10.54
N GLY A 115 4.89 -14.82 11.64
CA GLY A 115 4.15 -14.85 12.90
C GLY A 115 4.75 -13.93 13.95
N ALA A 116 3.92 -13.54 14.92
CA ALA A 116 4.35 -12.81 16.10
C ALA A 116 3.59 -13.32 17.33
N SER A 117 4.29 -13.45 18.45
CA SER A 117 3.71 -13.83 19.74
C SER A 117 4.33 -13.00 20.85
N PHE A 118 3.51 -12.56 21.81
CA PHE A 118 3.99 -11.83 22.96
C PHE A 118 4.31 -12.79 24.11
N ASP A 119 5.55 -12.77 24.58
CA ASP A 119 5.98 -13.51 25.76
C ASP A 119 5.73 -12.66 27.02
N GLN A 120 4.93 -13.22 27.94
CA GLN A 120 4.57 -12.57 29.19
C GLN A 120 5.71 -12.55 30.20
N ASP A 121 6.66 -13.48 30.13
CA ASP A 121 7.75 -13.57 31.10
C ASP A 121 8.85 -12.57 30.75
N SER A 122 9.30 -12.55 29.49
CA SER A 122 10.29 -11.57 29.02
C SER A 122 9.71 -10.19 28.71
N LYS A 123 8.36 -10.05 28.65
CA LYS A 123 7.65 -8.84 28.21
C LYS A 123 8.09 -8.34 26.83
N LYS A 124 8.40 -9.29 25.93
CA LYS A 124 8.87 -9.02 24.56
C LYS A 124 7.99 -9.74 23.54
N TRP A 125 7.92 -9.15 22.35
CA TRP A 125 7.43 -9.79 21.15
C TRP A 125 8.51 -10.70 20.57
N HIS A 126 8.13 -11.92 20.24
CA HIS A 126 8.87 -12.85 19.41
C HIS A 126 8.28 -12.81 18.00
N VAL A 127 9.06 -12.35 17.03
CA VAL A 127 8.64 -12.21 15.64
C VAL A 127 9.42 -13.21 14.80
N ARG A 128 8.70 -14.16 14.21
CA ARG A 128 9.26 -15.14 13.27
C ARG A 128 9.26 -14.59 11.87
N VAL A 129 10.40 -14.69 11.22
CA VAL A 129 10.67 -14.11 9.90
C VAL A 129 11.24 -15.19 9.01
N GLU A 130 10.81 -15.24 7.76
CA GLU A 130 11.38 -16.05 6.70
C GLU A 130 12.28 -15.14 5.85
N ASN A 131 13.59 -15.41 5.83
CA ASN A 131 14.56 -14.73 4.97
C ASN A 131 14.52 -15.35 3.57
N THR A 132 13.76 -14.72 2.67
CA THR A 132 13.57 -15.23 1.31
C THR A 132 14.76 -14.93 0.40
N ALA A 133 15.71 -14.09 0.82
CA ALA A 133 16.97 -13.88 0.10
C ALA A 133 17.90 -15.09 0.21
N GLU A 134 17.85 -15.79 1.34
CA GLU A 134 18.73 -16.92 1.68
C GLU A 134 17.97 -18.25 1.69
N GLY A 135 17.10 -18.48 0.69
CA GLY A 135 16.44 -19.77 0.52
C GLY A 135 15.38 -20.11 1.58
N GLY A 136 14.88 -19.12 2.34
CA GLY A 136 13.79 -19.30 3.30
C GLY A 136 14.24 -19.69 4.70
N HIS A 137 15.51 -19.46 5.06
CA HIS A 137 15.96 -19.62 6.45
C HIS A 137 15.08 -18.78 7.40
N GLU A 138 14.69 -19.35 8.53
CA GLU A 138 13.94 -18.56 9.51
C GLU A 138 14.90 -17.61 10.26
N GLU A 139 14.36 -16.54 10.81
CA GLU A 139 15.05 -15.61 11.70
C GLU A 139 14.07 -15.29 12.83
N GLU A 140 14.58 -15.05 14.04
CA GLU A 140 13.76 -14.60 15.16
C GLU A 140 14.22 -13.22 15.61
N TYR A 141 13.26 -12.29 15.66
CA TYR A 141 13.48 -10.93 16.16
C TYR A 141 12.74 -10.76 17.48
N LEU A 142 13.44 -10.22 18.46
CA LEU A 142 12.94 -9.95 19.80
C LEU A 142 12.84 -8.44 20.01
N GLY A 143 11.70 -7.96 20.51
CA GLY A 143 11.56 -6.55 20.82
C GLY A 143 10.45 -6.20 21.77
N ARG A 144 10.59 -5.07 22.47
CA ARG A 144 9.61 -4.63 23.47
C ARG A 144 8.29 -4.20 22.83
N PHE A 145 8.37 -3.59 21.65
CA PHE A 145 7.21 -3.10 20.91
C PHE A 145 7.18 -3.67 19.50
N LEU A 146 5.97 -3.93 19.01
CA LEU A 146 5.70 -4.36 17.64
C LEU A 146 4.80 -3.33 16.97
N VAL A 147 5.24 -2.81 15.83
CA VAL A 147 4.44 -1.93 14.97
C VAL A 147 4.10 -2.70 13.69
N VAL A 148 2.80 -2.87 13.44
CA VAL A 148 2.30 -3.51 12.22
C VAL A 148 1.95 -2.43 11.20
N ALA A 149 2.79 -2.32 10.15
CA ALA A 149 2.69 -1.33 9.08
C ALA A 149 2.59 -1.99 7.69
N THR A 150 1.98 -3.17 7.61
CA THR A 150 1.87 -4.02 6.39
C THR A 150 0.95 -3.46 5.30
N GLY A 151 0.11 -2.47 5.67
CA GLY A 151 -0.97 -1.97 4.82
C GLY A 151 -2.12 -2.96 4.68
N GLU A 152 -3.21 -2.50 4.07
CA GLU A 152 -4.44 -3.29 3.86
C GLU A 152 -4.55 -3.84 2.42
N THR A 153 -3.87 -3.22 1.45
CA THR A 153 -4.10 -3.43 0.01
C THR A 153 -2.95 -4.15 -0.70
N SER A 154 -2.10 -4.82 0.06
CA SER A 154 -0.83 -5.38 -0.42
C SER A 154 -0.99 -6.71 -1.17
N ASP A 155 -2.07 -7.44 -0.91
CA ASP A 155 -2.35 -8.76 -1.46
C ASP A 155 -3.54 -8.72 -2.42
N PRO A 156 -3.37 -9.17 -3.69
CA PRO A 156 -4.43 -9.13 -4.68
C PRO A 156 -5.52 -10.14 -4.35
N PHE A 157 -6.78 -9.72 -4.49
CA PHE A 157 -7.93 -10.61 -4.38
C PHE A 157 -8.59 -10.76 -5.76
N CYS A 158 -8.48 -11.96 -6.33
CA CYS A 158 -9.21 -12.35 -7.54
C CYS A 158 -10.37 -13.26 -7.13
N PRO A 159 -11.63 -12.81 -7.23
CA PRO A 159 -12.77 -13.67 -6.92
C PRO A 159 -12.83 -14.85 -7.90
N ALA A 160 -13.30 -16.00 -7.42
CA ALA A 160 -13.65 -17.11 -8.29
C ALA A 160 -14.84 -16.70 -9.17
N ILE A 161 -14.67 -16.78 -10.49
CA ILE A 161 -15.70 -16.46 -11.47
C ILE A 161 -15.89 -17.69 -12.35
N GLU A 162 -17.13 -18.17 -12.39
CA GLU A 162 -17.50 -19.30 -13.24
C GLU A 162 -17.19 -18.99 -14.71
N GLY A 163 -16.54 -19.94 -15.41
CA GLY A 163 -16.14 -19.77 -16.81
C GLY A 163 -14.91 -18.89 -17.05
N LEU A 164 -14.29 -18.28 -16.03
CA LEU A 164 -13.11 -17.44 -16.22
C LEU A 164 -11.88 -18.24 -16.69
N SER A 165 -11.77 -19.51 -16.28
CA SER A 165 -10.67 -20.39 -16.67
C SER A 165 -10.71 -20.81 -18.15
N SER A 166 -11.89 -20.78 -18.77
CA SER A 166 -12.08 -21.07 -20.20
C SER A 166 -12.11 -19.82 -21.06
N PHE A 167 -11.95 -18.62 -20.47
CA PHE A 167 -11.90 -17.38 -21.21
C PHE A 167 -10.60 -17.31 -22.05
N PRO A 168 -10.68 -17.22 -23.39
CA PRO A 168 -9.50 -17.26 -24.24
C PRO A 168 -8.68 -15.96 -24.22
N GLY A 169 -9.23 -14.88 -23.62
CA GLY A 169 -8.59 -13.58 -23.53
C GLY A 169 -7.67 -13.43 -22.32
N LYS A 170 -6.92 -12.33 -22.30
CA LYS A 170 -6.03 -11.99 -21.18
C LYS A 170 -6.84 -11.57 -19.96
N VAL A 171 -6.55 -12.19 -18.82
CA VAL A 171 -7.08 -11.81 -17.50
C VAL A 171 -5.95 -11.32 -16.61
N ILE A 172 -6.07 -10.12 -16.06
CA ILE A 172 -5.11 -9.56 -15.10
C ILE A 172 -5.81 -8.88 -13.93
N HIS A 173 -5.19 -8.95 -12.76
CA HIS A 173 -5.55 -8.12 -11.61
C HIS A 173 -4.97 -6.70 -11.78
N SER A 174 -5.57 -5.70 -11.11
CA SER A 174 -5.13 -4.30 -11.15
C SER A 174 -3.66 -4.10 -10.76
N THR A 175 -3.13 -4.95 -9.86
CA THR A 175 -1.71 -4.94 -9.44
C THR A 175 -0.72 -5.32 -10.56
N ARG A 176 -1.20 -5.88 -11.67
CA ARG A 176 -0.41 -6.19 -12.86
C ARG A 176 -0.64 -5.20 -14.01
N TYR A 177 -1.61 -4.29 -13.87
CA TYR A 177 -1.89 -3.27 -14.87
C TYR A 177 -0.85 -2.15 -14.80
N LYS A 178 -0.39 -1.67 -15.96
CA LYS A 178 0.60 -0.59 -16.07
C LYS A 178 0.12 0.61 -16.85
N SER A 179 -0.42 0.37 -18.03
CA SER A 179 -0.88 1.43 -18.93
C SER A 179 -1.94 0.88 -19.88
N GLY A 180 -2.86 1.75 -20.30
CA GLY A 180 -3.90 1.44 -21.27
C GLY A 180 -3.35 1.14 -22.66
N LYS A 181 -2.11 1.56 -22.95
CA LYS A 181 -1.42 1.33 -24.23
C LYS A 181 -1.40 -0.14 -24.66
N GLU A 182 -1.27 -1.07 -23.72
CA GLU A 182 -1.25 -2.50 -24.04
C GLU A 182 -2.59 -3.02 -24.60
N PHE A 183 -3.67 -2.25 -24.40
CA PHE A 183 -5.04 -2.63 -24.73
C PHE A 183 -5.66 -1.77 -25.82
N GLU A 184 -4.85 -1.01 -26.57
CA GLU A 184 -5.30 -0.23 -27.71
C GLU A 184 -6.13 -1.11 -28.69
N ASP A 185 -7.26 -0.57 -29.14
CA ASP A 185 -8.26 -1.23 -29.99
C ASP A 185 -8.86 -2.55 -29.45
N LYS A 186 -8.58 -2.93 -28.19
CA LYS A 186 -9.16 -4.13 -27.56
C LYS A 186 -10.51 -3.81 -26.91
N SER A 187 -11.37 -4.81 -26.84
CA SER A 187 -12.53 -4.79 -25.94
C SER A 187 -12.09 -5.24 -24.55
N VAL A 188 -12.26 -4.38 -23.54
CA VAL A 188 -11.80 -4.62 -22.18
C VAL A 188 -12.94 -4.47 -21.19
N LEU A 189 -13.12 -5.48 -20.34
CA LEU A 189 -14.06 -5.45 -19.22
C LEU A 189 -13.31 -5.23 -17.90
N VAL A 190 -13.58 -4.12 -17.23
CA VAL A 190 -13.07 -3.81 -15.90
C VAL A 190 -14.06 -4.31 -14.86
N LEU A 191 -13.65 -5.29 -14.05
CA LEU A 191 -14.49 -5.83 -12.99
C LEU A 191 -14.26 -5.06 -11.68
N GLY A 192 -15.25 -4.27 -11.25
CA GLY A 192 -15.23 -3.51 -10.01
C GLY A 192 -15.07 -2.01 -10.20
N ALA A 193 -15.78 -1.24 -9.37
CA ALA A 193 -15.91 0.22 -9.46
C ALA A 193 -15.30 0.95 -8.25
N GLY A 194 -14.22 0.40 -7.69
CA GLY A 194 -13.38 1.13 -6.73
C GLY A 194 -12.51 2.18 -7.43
N ASN A 195 -11.73 2.95 -6.67
CA ASN A 195 -10.85 3.99 -7.22
C ASN A 195 -9.93 3.46 -8.35
N SER A 196 -9.32 2.29 -8.15
CA SER A 196 -8.50 1.65 -9.19
C SER A 196 -9.30 1.28 -10.43
N GLY A 197 -10.53 0.78 -10.28
CA GLY A 197 -11.37 0.38 -11.41
C GLY A 197 -11.74 1.57 -12.30
N TRP A 198 -12.14 2.69 -11.68
CA TRP A 198 -12.44 3.93 -12.41
C TRP A 198 -11.21 4.52 -13.11
N GLU A 199 -10.07 4.59 -12.42
CA GLU A 199 -8.83 5.12 -12.99
C GLU A 199 -8.33 4.26 -14.16
N ILE A 200 -8.37 2.93 -14.02
CA ILE A 200 -7.99 1.99 -15.09
C ILE A 200 -8.96 2.10 -16.27
N ALA A 201 -10.27 2.12 -16.02
CA ALA A 201 -11.26 2.24 -17.09
C ALA A 201 -11.09 3.53 -17.89
N LEU A 202 -10.84 4.65 -17.20
CA LEU A 202 -10.56 5.93 -17.85
C LEU A 202 -9.25 5.89 -18.64
N ASP A 203 -8.24 5.17 -18.16
CA ASP A 203 -6.97 5.03 -18.86
C ASP A 203 -7.06 4.19 -20.13
N LEU A 204 -7.79 3.09 -20.05
CA LEU A 204 -8.09 2.24 -21.19
C LEU A 204 -8.84 3.03 -22.27
N ALA A 205 -9.88 3.77 -21.88
CA ALA A 205 -10.65 4.61 -22.80
C ALA A 205 -9.78 5.70 -23.45
N ASN A 206 -8.90 6.35 -22.69
CA ASN A 206 -7.97 7.36 -23.21
C ASN A 206 -6.95 6.79 -24.21
N HIS A 207 -6.67 5.48 -24.16
CA HIS A 207 -5.77 4.77 -25.07
C HIS A 207 -6.53 3.98 -26.16
N GLY A 208 -7.80 4.32 -26.44
CA GLY A 208 -8.56 3.74 -27.56
C GLY A 208 -9.17 2.36 -27.31
N ALA A 209 -9.08 1.81 -26.09
CA ALA A 209 -9.73 0.55 -25.77
C ALA A 209 -11.26 0.72 -25.64
N LYS A 210 -12.02 -0.24 -26.18
CA LYS A 210 -13.48 -0.32 -26.00
C LYS A 210 -13.78 -0.85 -24.60
N THR A 211 -13.94 0.08 -23.67
CA THR A 211 -13.94 -0.22 -22.23
C THR A 211 -15.34 -0.30 -21.66
N SER A 212 -15.63 -1.38 -20.95
CA SER A 212 -16.85 -1.57 -20.14
C SER A 212 -16.48 -1.76 -18.68
N ILE A 213 -17.30 -1.29 -17.75
CA ILE A 213 -17.10 -1.47 -16.30
C ILE A 213 -18.29 -2.21 -15.68
N VAL A 214 -18.00 -3.20 -14.83
CA VAL A 214 -19.01 -3.90 -14.04
C VAL A 214 -19.11 -3.25 -12.67
N VAL A 215 -20.29 -2.70 -12.37
CA VAL A 215 -20.61 -2.07 -11.11
C VAL A 215 -21.63 -2.95 -10.36
N ARG A 216 -21.19 -3.61 -9.29
CA ARG A 216 -22.07 -4.51 -8.50
C ARG A 216 -23.05 -3.74 -7.61
N SER A 217 -22.62 -2.61 -7.05
CA SER A 217 -23.34 -1.87 -6.02
C SER A 217 -23.30 -0.37 -6.33
N PRO A 218 -24.32 0.41 -5.95
CA PRO A 218 -24.30 1.86 -6.12
C PRO A 218 -23.05 2.49 -5.51
N VAL A 219 -22.49 3.49 -6.18
CA VAL A 219 -21.30 4.23 -5.73
C VAL A 219 -21.56 5.73 -5.82
N HIS A 220 -21.02 6.49 -4.87
CA HIS A 220 -20.99 7.95 -4.96
C HIS A 220 -19.75 8.39 -5.73
N ILE A 221 -19.95 9.20 -6.77
CA ILE A 221 -18.86 9.78 -7.55
C ILE A 221 -18.67 11.20 -7.07
N LEU A 222 -17.50 11.49 -6.48
CA LEU A 222 -17.14 12.81 -6.01
C LEU A 222 -15.97 13.34 -6.83
N SER A 223 -16.07 14.57 -7.32
CA SER A 223 -14.93 15.24 -7.93
C SER A 223 -13.84 15.55 -6.90
N ARG A 224 -12.61 15.72 -7.35
CA ARG A 224 -11.51 16.21 -6.50
C ARG A 224 -11.83 17.54 -5.83
N GLY A 225 -12.60 18.42 -6.49
CA GLY A 225 -13.06 19.69 -5.92
C GLY A 225 -14.02 19.48 -4.75
N THR A 226 -15.00 18.61 -4.94
CA THR A 226 -15.98 18.20 -3.93
C THR A 226 -15.28 17.60 -2.71
N VAL A 227 -14.32 16.69 -2.91
CA VAL A 227 -13.52 16.10 -1.82
C VAL A 227 -12.75 17.18 -1.05
N ASN A 228 -12.14 18.16 -1.72
CA ASN A 228 -11.43 19.25 -1.03
C ASN A 228 -12.35 20.08 -0.12
N VAL A 229 -13.57 20.36 -0.57
CA VAL A 229 -14.58 21.06 0.23
C VAL A 229 -14.92 20.23 1.47
N GLY A 230 -15.17 18.93 1.30
CA GLY A 230 -15.42 18.02 2.42
C GLY A 230 -14.29 18.02 3.45
N LEU A 231 -13.04 17.88 3.01
CA LEU A 231 -11.87 17.92 3.89
C LEU A 231 -11.68 19.27 4.59
N PHE A 232 -12.09 20.37 3.96
CA PHE A 232 -12.09 21.69 4.59
C PHE A 232 -13.19 21.79 5.67
N LEU A 233 -14.41 21.35 5.36
CA LEU A 233 -15.53 21.35 6.31
C LEU A 233 -15.22 20.52 7.55
N LEU A 234 -14.56 19.36 7.40
CA LEU A 234 -14.18 18.50 8.51
C LEU A 234 -13.20 19.15 9.50
N LYS A 235 -12.56 20.28 9.17
CA LYS A 235 -11.75 21.05 10.12
C LYS A 235 -12.61 21.83 11.12
N TYR A 236 -13.86 22.12 10.77
CA TYR A 236 -14.72 23.03 11.52
C TYR A 236 -16.07 22.42 11.92
N LEU A 237 -16.49 21.33 11.26
CA LEU A 237 -17.79 20.70 11.44
C LEU A 237 -17.64 19.22 11.80
N PRO A 238 -18.57 18.66 12.60
CA PRO A 238 -18.70 17.22 12.80
C PRO A 238 -18.91 16.48 11.47
N LEU A 239 -18.44 15.23 11.42
CA LEU A 239 -18.52 14.36 10.24
C LEU A 239 -19.93 14.27 9.66
N SER A 240 -20.96 14.11 10.50
CA SER A 240 -22.35 13.99 10.05
C SER A 240 -22.86 15.23 9.32
N ILE A 241 -22.47 16.42 9.77
CA ILE A 241 -22.88 17.69 9.15
C ILE A 241 -22.12 17.90 7.85
N ALA A 242 -20.81 17.67 7.86
CA ALA A 242 -19.99 17.76 6.65
C ALA A 242 -20.52 16.80 5.58
N ASP A 243 -20.82 15.55 5.94
CA ASP A 243 -21.36 14.55 5.03
C ASP A 243 -22.72 14.95 4.44
N ALA A 244 -23.66 15.41 5.28
CA ALA A 244 -24.96 15.90 4.81
C ALA A 244 -24.83 17.06 3.81
N LEU A 245 -23.92 18.01 4.06
CA LEU A 245 -23.61 19.10 3.15
C LEU A 245 -23.00 18.59 1.84
N MET A 246 -22.11 17.61 1.91
CA MET A 246 -21.48 17.01 0.73
C MET A 246 -22.51 16.28 -0.15
N VAL A 247 -23.43 15.53 0.45
CA VAL A 247 -24.53 14.86 -0.28
C VAL A 247 -25.43 15.88 -0.96
N LEU A 248 -25.80 16.97 -0.27
CA LEU A 248 -26.60 18.04 -0.84
C LEU A 248 -25.90 18.70 -2.03
N LEU A 249 -24.62 19.07 -1.88
CA LEU A 249 -23.81 19.66 -2.95
C LEU A 249 -23.68 18.71 -4.16
N SER A 250 -23.51 17.42 -3.91
CA SER A 250 -23.46 16.40 -4.96
C SER A 250 -24.78 16.34 -5.73
N LYS A 251 -25.92 16.33 -5.03
CA LYS A 251 -27.26 16.34 -5.65
C LYS A 251 -27.50 17.59 -6.48
N ILE A 252 -27.08 18.77 -6.01
CA ILE A 252 -27.22 20.02 -6.76
C ILE A 252 -26.36 20.01 -8.02
N THR A 253 -25.14 19.49 -7.94
CA THR A 253 -24.16 19.56 -9.04
C THR A 253 -24.43 18.52 -10.13
N TYR A 254 -24.77 17.29 -9.73
CA TYR A 254 -24.86 16.14 -10.65
C TYR A 254 -26.31 15.65 -10.86
N GLY A 255 -27.24 16.01 -9.98
CA GLY A 255 -28.61 15.48 -9.98
C GLY A 255 -28.68 14.00 -9.58
N ASP A 256 -29.88 13.43 -9.65
CA ASP A 256 -30.15 11.99 -9.47
C ASP A 256 -30.27 11.26 -10.83
N ARG A 257 -29.50 11.69 -11.84
CA ARG A 257 -29.58 11.13 -13.20
C ARG A 257 -28.81 9.82 -13.37
#